data_AF-A0A2E9P6C6-F1
#
_entry.id   AF-A0A2E9P6C6-F1
#
_cell.length_a   1.000
_cell.length_b   1.000
_cell.length_c   1.000
_cell.angle_alpha   90.00
_cell.angle_beta   90.00
_cell.angle_gamma   90.00
#
_symmetry.space_group_name_H-M   'P 1'
#
loop_
_entity.id
_entity.type
_entity.pdbx_description
1 polymer ?
#
loop_
_entity_poly.entity_id
_entity_poly.type
_entity_poly.pdbx_seq_one_letter_code
_entity_poly.pdbx_strand_id
1 'polypeptide(L)'
;MQKLMILFKAESRWQLVVIFVVFAVTGSVAVIVAGPVLDFFLINTEGLSPWVFWPIRILVIFPIYQFLLIIIGTLAGQFSYFWEFEKKFLRRLGFPLS
;
A
#
# COMPACT_ATOMS: atom_id res chain seq x y z
N MET A 1 -5.15 13.05 19.76
CA MET A 1 -4.49 13.73 18.61
C MET A 1 -2.97 13.71 18.68
N GLN A 2 -2.33 14.23 19.75
CA GLN A 2 -0.86 14.31 19.83
C GLN A 2 -0.14 12.94 19.67
N LYS A 3 -0.66 11.86 20.28
CA LYS A 3 -0.09 10.50 20.14
C LYS A 3 -0.07 9.99 18.69
N LEU A 4 -1.10 10.30 17.89
CA LEU A 4 -1.17 9.86 16.49
C LEU A 4 -0.19 10.64 15.60
N MET A 5 -0.05 11.94 15.83
CA MET A 5 0.91 12.77 15.09
C MET A 5 2.35 12.28 15.27
N ILE A 6 2.73 11.86 16.48
CA ILE A 6 4.06 11.30 16.77
C ILE A 6 4.25 9.94 16.08
N LEU A 7 3.22 9.07 16.12
CA LEU A 7 3.29 7.74 15.50
C LEU A 7 3.46 7.82 13.98
N PHE A 8 2.64 8.66 13.34
CA PHE A 8 2.66 8.87 11.90
C PHE A 8 3.70 9.91 11.45
N LYS A 9 4.44 10.55 12.36
CA LYS A 9 5.34 11.68 12.06
C LYS A 9 4.66 12.76 11.21
N ALA A 10 3.38 13.04 11.47
CA ALA A 10 2.65 14.09 10.78
C ALA A 10 2.94 15.45 11.42
N GLU A 11 3.34 16.43 10.61
CA GLU A 11 3.66 17.80 11.01
C GLU A 11 2.39 18.58 11.40
N SER A 12 1.25 18.22 10.84
CA SER A 12 -0.04 18.89 11.11
C SER A 12 -1.21 17.92 11.21
N ARG A 13 -2.29 18.37 11.89
CA ARG A 13 -3.56 17.63 11.97
C ARG A 13 -4.17 17.42 10.57
N TRP A 14 -3.98 18.38 9.67
CA TRP A 14 -4.43 18.28 8.28
C TRP A 14 -3.68 17.22 7.49
N GLN A 15 -2.35 17.15 7.66
CA GLN A 15 -1.56 16.10 7.03
C GLN A 15 -2.01 14.71 7.48
N LEU A 16 -2.40 14.56 8.75
CA LEU A 16 -2.92 13.30 9.28
C LEU A 16 -4.24 12.86 8.60
N VAL A 17 -5.14 13.80 8.33
CA VAL A 17 -6.36 13.53 7.55
C VAL A 17 -6.02 13.12 6.13
N VAL A 18 -5.11 13.84 5.46
CA VAL A 18 -4.66 13.51 4.11
C VAL A 18 -4.05 12.11 4.08
N ILE A 19 -3.21 11.77 5.06
CA ILE A 19 -2.59 10.45 5.17
C ILE A 19 -3.66 9.35 5.25
N PHE A 20 -4.67 9.51 6.10
CA PHE A 20 -5.74 8.52 6.21
C PHE A 20 -6.60 8.42 4.95
N VAL A 21 -6.89 9.53 4.28
CA VAL A 21 -7.62 9.52 3.00
C VAL A 21 -6.81 8.79 1.93
N VAL A 22 -5.51 9.09 1.80
CA VAL A 22 -4.63 8.40 0.86
C VAL A 22 -4.62 6.90 1.16
N PHE A 23 -4.46 6.49 2.42
CA PHE A 23 -4.48 5.08 2.81
C PHE A 23 -5.81 4.38 2.53
N ALA A 24 -6.94 5.06 2.75
CA ALA A 24 -8.27 4.50 2.46
C ALA A 24 -8.48 4.31 0.96
N VAL A 25 -8.08 5.28 0.15
CA VAL A 25 -8.17 5.21 -1.31
C VAL A 25 -7.22 4.15 -1.85
N THR A 26 -5.94 4.16 -1.47
CA THR A 26 -4.95 3.17 -1.94
C THR A 26 -5.34 1.75 -1.55
N GLY A 27 -5.83 1.54 -0.32
CA GLY A 27 -6.31 0.24 0.14
C GLY A 27 -7.48 -0.29 -0.67
N SER A 28 -8.47 0.57 -0.93
CA SER A 28 -9.65 0.21 -1.73
C SER A 28 -9.26 -0.12 -3.17
N VAL A 29 -8.44 0.73 -3.79
CA VAL A 29 -7.98 0.54 -5.18
C VAL A 29 -7.10 -0.70 -5.31
N ALA A 30 -6.20 -0.98 -4.36
CA ALA A 30 -5.33 -2.16 -4.41
C ALA A 30 -6.11 -3.48 -4.43
N VAL A 31 -7.21 -3.59 -3.68
CA VAL A 31 -8.07 -4.78 -3.68
C VAL A 31 -8.78 -4.96 -5.02
N ILE A 32 -9.26 -3.85 -5.60
CA ILE A 32 -9.92 -3.84 -6.91
C ILE A 32 -8.93 -4.23 -8.00
N VAL A 33 -7.73 -3.66 -8.00
CA VAL A 33 -6.67 -3.93 -8.99
C VAL A 33 -6.09 -5.34 -8.84
N ALA A 34 -6.04 -5.89 -7.64
CA ALA A 34 -5.51 -7.24 -7.45
C ALA A 34 -6.37 -8.34 -8.11
N GLY A 35 -7.68 -8.14 -8.26
CA GLY A 35 -8.56 -9.06 -9.00
C GLY A 35 -8.09 -9.30 -10.44
N PRO A 36 -8.12 -8.29 -11.32
CA PRO A 36 -7.71 -8.43 -12.71
C PRO A 36 -6.23 -8.79 -12.86
N VAL A 37 -5.36 -8.44 -11.90
CA VAL A 37 -3.97 -8.87 -11.91
C VAL A 37 -3.85 -10.38 -11.69
N LEU A 38 -4.59 -10.96 -10.74
CA LEU A 38 -4.61 -12.42 -10.53
C LEU A 38 -5.19 -13.16 -11.73
N ASP A 39 -6.27 -12.63 -12.32
CA ASP A 39 -6.88 -13.18 -13.52
C ASP A 39 -5.92 -13.11 -14.73
N PHE A 40 -5.14 -12.03 -14.85
CA PHE A 40 -4.10 -11.88 -15.87
C PHE A 40 -3.00 -12.95 -15.74
N PHE A 41 -2.62 -13.30 -14.51
CA PHE A 41 -1.68 -14.40 -14.25
C PHE A 41 -2.33 -15.80 -14.36
N LEU A 42 -3.59 -15.89 -14.81
CA LEU A 42 -4.36 -17.14 -14.93
C LEU A 42 -4.50 -17.90 -13.59
N ILE A 43 -4.42 -17.18 -12.46
CA ILE A 43 -4.54 -17.75 -11.11
C ILE A 43 -6.03 -17.85 -10.78
N ASN A 44 -6.69 -18.85 -11.37
CA ASN A 44 -8.11 -19.07 -11.18
C ASN A 44 -8.38 -19.86 -9.90
N THR A 45 -9.41 -19.46 -9.16
CA THR A 45 -9.91 -20.15 -7.95
C THR A 45 -10.38 -21.58 -8.22
N GLU A 46 -10.60 -21.94 -9.49
CA GLU A 46 -11.03 -23.27 -9.91
C GLU A 46 -9.90 -24.31 -9.93
N GLY A 47 -8.65 -23.87 -10.11
CA GLY A 47 -7.48 -24.76 -10.20
C GLY A 47 -6.62 -24.81 -8.92
N LEU A 48 -6.85 -23.89 -7.97
CA LEU A 48 -6.02 -23.73 -6.78
C LEU A 48 -6.85 -23.86 -5.50
N SER A 49 -6.30 -24.59 -4.52
CA SER A 49 -6.89 -24.64 -3.18
C SER A 49 -7.06 -23.21 -2.63
N PRO A 50 -8.21 -22.88 -2.00
CA PRO A 50 -8.42 -21.59 -1.35
C PRO A 50 -7.30 -21.22 -0.37
N TRP A 51 -6.66 -22.23 0.24
CA TRP A 51 -5.54 -22.05 1.16
C TRP A 51 -4.27 -21.50 0.49
N VAL A 52 -4.09 -21.75 -0.81
CA VAL A 52 -2.96 -21.26 -1.61
C VAL A 52 -3.32 -19.95 -2.31
N PHE A 53 -4.57 -19.83 -2.76
CA PHE A 53 -5.06 -18.64 -3.45
C PHE A 53 -4.97 -17.36 -2.59
N TRP A 54 -5.40 -17.42 -1.32
CA TRP A 54 -5.42 -16.26 -0.44
C TRP A 54 -4.02 -15.68 -0.14
N PRO A 55 -3.00 -16.49 0.23
CA PRO A 55 -1.63 -16.01 0.37
C PRO A 55 -1.07 -15.37 -0.90
N ILE A 56 -1.30 -15.98 -2.07
CA ILE A 56 -0.86 -15.40 -3.36
C ILE A 56 -1.53 -14.05 -3.59
N ARG A 57 -2.85 -13.96 -3.35
CA ARG A 57 -3.59 -12.71 -3.48
C ARG A 57 -3.02 -11.61 -2.60
N ILE A 58 -2.70 -11.91 -1.35
CA ILE A 58 -2.06 -10.94 -0.43
C ILE A 58 -0.68 -10.54 -0.95
N LEU A 59 0.11 -11.51 -1.42
CA LEU A 59 1.44 -11.28 -1.97
C LEU A 59 1.40 -10.41 -3.23
N VAL A 60 0.34 -10.48 -4.04
CA VAL A 60 0.12 -9.63 -5.23
C VAL A 60 -0.42 -8.25 -4.87
N ILE A 61 -1.37 -8.16 -3.92
CA ILE A 61 -1.88 -6.87 -3.41
C ILE A 61 -0.74 -6.03 -2.87
N PHE A 62 0.23 -6.67 -2.23
CA PHE A 62 1.35 -6.02 -1.58
C PHE A 62 2.18 -5.09 -2.48
N PRO A 63 2.82 -5.55 -3.58
CA PRO A 63 3.54 -4.69 -4.50
C PRO A 63 2.62 -3.69 -5.19
N ILE A 64 1.38 -4.07 -5.54
CA ILE A 64 0.40 -3.13 -6.12
C ILE A 64 0.16 -1.95 -5.16
N TYR A 65 -0.01 -2.25 -3.87
CA TYR A 65 -0.21 -1.25 -2.84
C TYR A 65 0.99 -0.32 -2.69
N GLN A 66 2.22 -0.85 -2.69
CA GLN A 66 3.46 -0.06 -2.66
C GLN A 66 3.49 1.00 -3.79
N PHE A 67 3.19 0.59 -5.03
CA PHE A 67 3.15 1.52 -6.17
C PHE A 67 2.00 2.53 -6.06
N LEU A 68 0.79 2.07 -5.71
CA LEU A 68 -0.37 2.94 -5.56
C LEU A 68 -0.18 3.98 -4.46
N LEU A 69 0.47 3.61 -3.35
CA LEU A 69 0.75 4.49 -2.23
C LEU A 69 1.57 5.70 -2.67
N ILE A 70 2.62 5.47 -3.46
CA ILE A 70 3.46 6.55 -4.01
C ILE A 70 2.64 7.40 -4.97
N ILE A 71 1.90 6.80 -5.90
CA ILE A 71 1.14 7.53 -6.92
C ILE A 71 0.08 8.43 -6.27
N ILE A 72 -0.77 7.85 -5.42
CA ILE A 72 -1.87 8.59 -4.77
C ILE A 72 -1.31 9.58 -3.74
N GLY A 73 -0.24 9.21 -3.03
CA GLY A 73 0.47 10.13 -2.13
C GLY A 73 1.09 11.32 -2.86
N THR A 74 1.56 11.13 -4.11
CA THR A 74 2.04 12.20 -4.98
C THR A 74 0.90 13.10 -5.43
N LEU A 75 -0.23 12.52 -5.83
CA LEU A 75 -1.44 13.28 -6.21
C LEU A 75 -1.99 14.12 -5.05
N ALA A 76 -1.83 13.64 -3.81
CA ALA A 76 -2.20 14.37 -2.60
C ALA A 76 -1.16 15.42 -2.16
N GLY A 77 -0.08 15.63 -2.93
CA GLY A 77 0.99 16.58 -2.61
C GLY A 77 1.90 16.16 -1.44
N GLN A 78 1.88 14.89 -1.06
CA GLN A 78 2.61 14.33 0.09
C GLN A 78 3.68 13.30 -0.36
N PHE A 79 4.23 13.45 -1.57
CA PHE A 79 5.20 12.49 -2.15
C PHE A 79 6.37 12.20 -1.20
N SER A 80 7.04 13.22 -0.68
CA SER A 80 8.21 13.03 0.19
C SER A 80 7.88 12.22 1.44
N TYR A 81 6.71 12.46 2.05
CA TYR A 81 6.24 11.69 3.21
C TYR A 81 6.02 10.22 2.86
N PHE A 82 5.27 9.93 1.78
CA PHE A 82 4.97 8.56 1.39
C PHE A 82 6.18 7.82 0.84
N TRP A 83 7.10 8.51 0.18
CA TRP A 83 8.37 7.94 -0.29
C TRP A 83 9.28 7.55 0.87
N GLU A 84 9.38 8.36 1.92
CA GLU A 84 10.09 7.98 3.15
C GLU A 84 9.41 6.83 3.89
N PHE A 85 8.07 6.83 3.92
CA PHE A 85 7.30 5.74 4.51
C PHE A 85 7.54 4.41 3.80
N GLU A 86 7.47 4.42 2.48
CA GLU A 86 7.73 3.30 1.59
C GLU A 86 9.16 2.78 1.72
N LYS A 87 10.17 3.67 1.64
CA LYS A 87 11.58 3.28 1.83
C LYS A 87 11.83 2.65 3.19
N LYS A 88 11.24 3.20 4.26
CA LYS A 88 11.34 2.61 5.60
C LYS A 88 10.73 1.21 5.66
N PHE A 89 9.66 0.99 4.92
CA PHE A 89 8.99 -0.29 4.83
C PHE A 89 9.80 -1.30 4.01
N LEU A 90 10.28 -0.93 2.81
CA LEU A 90 11.17 -1.75 1.98
C LEU A 90 12.47 -2.12 2.71
N ARG A 91 13.03 -1.20 3.50
CA ARG A 91 14.22 -1.48 4.33
C ARG A 91 13.96 -2.56 5.38
N ARG A 92 12.73 -2.68 5.89
CA ARG A 92 12.34 -3.76 6.83
C ARG A 92 12.19 -5.10 6.14
N LEU A 93 11.88 -5.12 4.85
CA LEU A 93 11.83 -6.34 4.03
C LEU A 93 13.21 -6.80 3.55
N GLY A 94 14.27 -6.05 3.85
CA GLY A 94 15.65 -6.41 3.50
C GLY A 94 16.15 -5.81 2.19
N PHE A 95 15.45 -4.85 1.59
CA PHE A 95 15.94 -4.09 0.44
C PHE A 95 16.66 -2.81 0.92
N PRO A 96 18.00 -2.74 0.88
CA PRO A 96 18.73 -1.51 1.20
C PRO A 96 18.62 -0.53 0.02
N LEU A 97 17.59 0.30 0.03
CA LEU A 97 17.55 1.51 -0.80
C LEU A 97 18.32 2.59 -0.02
N SER A 98 19.59 2.78 -0.41
CA SER A 98 20.51 3.81 0.11
C SER A 98 20.11 5.21 -0.32
#